data_AF-A0A645HUD2-F1
#
_entry.id   AF-A0A645HUD2-F1
#
_cell.length_a   1.000
_cell.length_b   1.000
_cell.length_c   1.000
_cell.angle_alpha   90.00
_cell.angle_beta   90.00
_cell.angle_gamma   90.00
#
_symmetry.space_group_name_H-M   'P 1'
#
loop_
_entity.id
_entity.type
_entity.pdbx_description
1 polymer ?
#
loop_
_entity_poly.entity_id
_entity_poly.type
_entity_poly.pdbx_seq_one_letter_code
_entity_poly.pdbx_strand_id
1 'polypeptide(L)'
;MQNGKAGNIYIISNLGSFGDNVFKIGMTRRLDPQERVDELGDASVPFRFDVHSFIFSEDAVSLEFKLHEIFNNKRVNKVNLRKEFFNVSIDELEKAVFELEPTAEFNRTMAAEEYWQSLSSDGNYVSMNSDSSGDDEDEPDSVFETATFSN
;
A
#
# COMPACT_ATOMS: atom_id res chain seq x y z
N MET A 1 25.12 23.44 8.13
CA MET A 1 24.58 22.35 7.29
C MET A 1 23.09 22.24 7.59
N GLN A 2 22.26 22.84 6.76
CA GLN A 2 20.79 22.72 6.85
C GLN A 2 20.44 21.39 6.19
N ASN A 3 20.58 20.28 6.93
CA ASN A 3 20.15 18.98 6.44
C ASN A 3 18.64 19.08 6.20
N GLY A 4 18.20 18.97 4.95
CA GLY A 4 16.81 19.21 4.53
C GLY A 4 15.82 18.45 5.41
N LYS A 5 15.10 19.18 6.26
CA LYS A 5 14.09 18.64 7.16
C LYS A 5 12.74 18.44 6.47
N ALA A 6 12.55 19.11 5.34
CA ALA A 6 11.31 19.07 4.57
C ALA A 6 11.11 17.74 3.84
N GLY A 7 9.86 17.33 3.71
CA GLY A 7 9.46 16.11 3.01
C GLY A 7 7.99 15.79 3.22
N ASN A 8 7.58 14.65 2.71
CA ASN A 8 6.23 14.11 2.86
C ASN A 8 6.27 12.90 3.80
N ILE A 9 5.40 12.90 4.80
CA ILE A 9 5.05 11.69 5.55
C ILE A 9 4.04 10.93 4.71
N TYR A 10 4.20 9.62 4.61
CA TYR A 10 3.19 8.74 4.03
C TYR A 10 2.68 7.80 5.11
N ILE A 11 1.37 7.55 5.08
CA ILE A 11 0.72 6.52 5.87
C ILE A 11 0.02 5.58 4.91
N ILE A 12 0.42 4.31 4.97
CA ILE A 12 0.00 3.30 3.99
C ILE A 12 -0.35 1.97 4.67
N SER A 13 -1.24 1.19 4.07
CA SER A 13 -1.62 -0.14 4.56
C SER A 13 -1.64 -1.15 3.42
N ASN A 14 -1.63 -2.44 3.75
CA ASN A 14 -1.75 -3.51 2.77
C ASN A 14 -2.53 -4.66 3.41
N LEU A 15 -3.84 -4.68 3.15
CA LEU A 15 -4.77 -5.63 3.76
C LEU A 15 -4.33 -7.09 3.52
N GLY A 16 -3.99 -7.43 2.28
CA GLY A 16 -3.65 -8.80 1.91
C GLY A 16 -2.30 -9.29 2.47
N SER A 17 -1.40 -8.39 2.87
CA SER A 17 -0.09 -8.75 3.42
C SER A 17 -0.05 -8.68 4.94
N PHE A 18 -0.71 -7.69 5.54
CA PHE A 18 -0.55 -7.35 6.95
C PHE A 18 -1.85 -7.32 7.76
N GLY A 19 -3.01 -7.39 7.11
CA GLY A 19 -4.32 -7.30 7.76
C GLY A 19 -4.86 -5.87 7.87
N ASP A 20 -5.96 -5.73 8.60
CA ASP A 20 -6.85 -4.55 8.64
C ASP A 20 -6.34 -3.41 9.54
N ASN A 21 -5.52 -3.70 10.54
CA ASN A 21 -5.07 -2.72 11.53
C ASN A 21 -3.55 -2.51 11.51
N VAL A 22 -2.88 -2.86 10.41
CA VAL A 22 -1.42 -2.69 10.28
C VAL A 22 -1.09 -1.61 9.27
N PHE A 23 -0.50 -0.54 9.78
CA PHE A 23 -0.13 0.63 8.99
C PHE A 23 1.39 0.82 9.02
N LYS A 24 1.95 1.23 7.89
CA LYS A 24 3.30 1.75 7.80
C LYS A 24 3.26 3.27 7.82
N ILE A 25 4.10 3.86 8.67
CA ILE A 25 4.31 5.30 8.74
C ILE A 25 5.78 5.55 8.39
N GLY A 26 6.04 6.34 7.36
CA GLY A 26 7.40 6.70 6.97
C GLY A 26 7.44 8.05 6.29
N MET A 27 8.64 8.46 5.87
CA MET A 27 8.84 9.73 5.18
C MET A 27 9.61 9.56 3.87
N THR A 28 9.40 10.51 2.97
CA THR A 28 10.13 10.62 1.71
C THR A 28 10.43 12.09 1.42
N ARG A 29 11.55 12.34 0.74
CA ARG A 29 11.93 13.67 0.26
C ARG A 29 11.72 13.82 -1.26
N ARG A 30 11.09 12.82 -1.89
CA ARG A 30 10.73 12.89 -3.30
C ARG A 30 9.71 14.00 -3.53
N LEU A 31 9.78 14.56 -4.73
CA LEU A 31 8.80 15.55 -5.18
C LEU A 31 7.41 14.92 -5.25
N ASP A 32 7.33 13.72 -5.84
CA ASP A 32 6.13 12.88 -5.80
C ASP A 32 6.30 11.77 -4.73
N PRO A 33 5.52 11.79 -3.64
CA PRO A 33 5.58 10.74 -2.63
C PRO A 33 5.02 9.39 -3.11
N GLN A 34 4.16 9.38 -4.15
CA GLN A 34 3.56 8.14 -4.67
C GLN A 34 4.61 7.19 -5.24
N GLU A 35 5.60 7.72 -5.98
CA GLU A 35 6.70 6.90 -6.52
C GLU A 35 7.42 6.08 -5.44
N ARG A 36 7.54 6.63 -4.21
CA ARG A 36 8.16 5.90 -3.10
C ARG A 36 7.27 4.77 -2.59
N VAL A 37 5.96 4.99 -2.57
CA VAL A 37 4.98 3.98 -2.15
C VAL A 37 4.94 2.83 -3.16
N ASP A 38 4.97 3.14 -4.45
CA ASP A 38 4.96 2.14 -5.52
C ASP A 38 6.19 1.22 -5.44
N GLU A 39 7.39 1.80 -5.26
CA GLU A 39 8.62 1.02 -5.04
C GLU A 39 8.57 0.12 -3.80
N LEU A 40 7.87 0.54 -2.75
CA LEU A 40 7.69 -0.27 -1.54
C LEU A 40 6.76 -1.46 -1.82
N GLY A 41 5.72 -1.24 -2.62
CA GLY A 41 4.79 -2.29 -3.06
C GLY A 41 5.51 -3.36 -3.87
N ASP A 42 6.28 -2.94 -4.88
CA ASP A 42 6.94 -3.85 -5.82
C ASP A 42 8.05 -4.70 -5.19
N ALA A 43 8.66 -4.21 -4.10
CA ALA A 43 9.86 -4.84 -3.57
C ALA A 43 9.63 -6.17 -2.85
N SER A 44 8.51 -6.34 -2.13
CA SER A 44 8.40 -7.43 -1.13
C SER A 44 6.98 -7.78 -0.65
N VAL A 45 5.92 -7.26 -1.28
CA VAL A 45 4.53 -7.58 -0.88
C VAL A 45 3.71 -8.04 -2.09
N PRO A 46 2.73 -8.96 -1.89
CA PRO A 46 1.92 -9.50 -2.98
C PRO A 46 0.91 -8.52 -3.60
N PHE A 47 0.59 -7.42 -2.91
CA PHE A 47 -0.39 -6.43 -3.36
C PHE A 47 0.19 -5.02 -3.21
N ARG A 48 -0.34 -4.06 -3.93
CA ARG A 48 -0.01 -2.64 -3.74
C ARG A 48 -0.48 -2.13 -2.37
N PHE A 49 0.14 -1.04 -1.95
CA PHE A 49 -0.26 -0.35 -0.73
C PHE A 49 -1.43 0.58 -1.01
N ASP A 50 -2.42 0.55 -0.11
CA ASP A 50 -3.43 1.61 -0.01
C ASP A 50 -2.82 2.83 0.68
N VAL A 51 -3.07 4.03 0.15
CA VAL A 51 -2.58 5.28 0.72
C VAL A 51 -3.66 5.93 1.57
N HIS A 52 -3.33 6.18 2.82
CA HIS A 52 -4.20 6.87 3.77
C HIS A 52 -3.90 8.36 3.86
N SER A 53 -2.64 8.76 3.74
CA SER A 53 -2.29 10.17 3.83
C SER A 53 -0.92 10.45 3.25
N PHE A 54 -0.80 11.62 2.62
CA PHE A 54 0.46 12.30 2.38
C PHE A 54 0.45 13.63 3.13
N ILE A 55 1.41 13.82 4.02
CA ILE A 55 1.50 15.01 4.86
C ILE A 55 2.80 15.73 4.55
N PHE A 56 2.72 16.84 3.83
CA PHE A 56 3.87 17.70 3.62
C PHE A 56 4.23 18.41 4.93
N SER A 57 5.52 18.48 5.24
CA SER A 57 6.02 19.26 6.37
C SER A 57 7.40 19.83 6.05
N GLU A 58 7.66 21.06 6.48
CA GLU A 58 9.00 21.66 6.46
C GLU A 58 9.95 20.97 7.46
N ASP A 59 9.40 20.28 8.46
CA ASP A 59 10.14 19.44 9.42
C ASP A 59 9.53 18.04 9.53
N ALA A 60 9.46 17.36 8.38
CA ALA A 60 8.98 15.99 8.25
C ALA A 60 9.72 15.02 9.17
N VAL A 61 11.03 15.22 9.40
CA VAL A 61 11.80 14.39 10.34
C VAL A 61 11.22 14.46 11.75
N SER A 62 10.87 15.66 12.22
CA SER A 62 10.29 15.83 13.56
C SER A 62 8.84 15.34 13.64
N LEU A 63 8.05 15.51 12.58
CA LEU A 63 6.67 15.03 12.51
C LEU A 63 6.60 13.50 12.53
N GLU A 64 7.44 12.84 11.72
CA GLU A 64 7.56 11.38 11.66
C GLU A 64 7.95 10.80 13.02
N PHE A 65 8.96 11.39 13.66
CA PHE A 65 9.41 10.97 14.97
C PHE A 65 8.29 11.05 16.02
N LYS A 66 7.49 12.13 16.01
CA LYS A 66 6.35 12.28 16.93
C LYS A 66 5.29 11.20 16.70
N LEU A 67 4.92 10.91 15.45
CA LEU A 67 3.98 9.83 15.13
C LEU A 67 4.51 8.48 15.62
N HIS A 68 5.80 8.21 15.42
CA HIS A 68 6.46 6.98 15.88
C HIS A 68 6.49 6.86 17.40
N GLU A 69 6.70 7.96 18.12
CA GLU A 69 6.66 8.00 19.58
C GLU A 69 5.24 7.71 20.11
N ILE A 70 4.21 8.34 19.51
CA ILE A 70 2.79 8.11 19.88
C ILE A 70 2.44 6.63 19.77
N PHE A 71 2.91 5.95 18.71
CA PHE A 71 2.60 4.54 18.45
C PHE A 71 3.70 3.56 18.85
N ASN A 72 4.69 3.99 19.65
CA ASN A 72 5.87 3.17 19.93
C ASN A 72 5.53 1.83 20.61
N ASN A 73 4.54 1.81 21.50
CA ASN A 73 4.05 0.60 22.17
C ASN A 73 3.25 -0.34 21.25
N LYS A 74 2.87 0.12 20.05
CA LYS A 74 2.08 -0.60 19.05
C LYS A 74 2.91 -1.05 17.84
N ARG A 75 4.24 -0.96 17.90
CA ARG A 75 5.13 -1.49 16.86
C ARG A 75 4.93 -3.00 16.67
N VAL A 76 4.76 -3.41 15.41
CA VAL A 76 4.69 -4.81 15.00
C VAL A 76 6.05 -5.49 15.21
N ASN A 77 7.13 -4.85 14.75
CA ASN A 77 8.49 -5.36 14.94
C ASN A 77 9.14 -4.73 16.17
N LYS A 78 9.28 -5.52 17.25
CA LYS A 78 9.88 -5.10 18.52
C LYS A 78 11.40 -5.23 18.57
N VAL A 79 12.03 -5.81 17.55
CA VAL A 79 13.49 -6.07 17.51
C VAL A 79 14.18 -5.09 16.57
N ASN A 80 13.65 -4.91 15.36
CA ASN A 80 14.19 -3.97 14.38
C ASN A 80 13.24 -2.77 14.21
N LEU A 81 13.51 -1.71 14.95
CA LEU A 81 12.68 -0.49 14.96
C LEU A 81 12.70 0.28 13.63
N ARG A 82 13.63 -0.03 12.72
CA ARG A 82 13.65 0.51 11.35
C ARG A 82 12.53 -0.08 10.48
N LYS A 83 11.82 -1.11 10.97
CA LYS A 83 10.60 -1.65 10.35
C LYS A 83 9.39 -0.96 10.98
N GLU A 84 8.99 0.13 10.36
CA GLU A 84 8.05 1.13 10.89
C GLU A 84 6.58 0.75 10.65
N PHE A 85 6.22 -0.47 11.06
CA PHE A 85 4.85 -0.97 11.00
C PHE A 85 4.23 -0.96 12.40
N PHE A 86 2.98 -0.52 12.48
CA PHE A 86 2.25 -0.30 13.73
C PHE A 86 0.88 -0.97 13.66
N ASN A 87 0.50 -1.66 14.74
CA ASN A 87 -0.83 -2.24 14.90
C ASN A 87 -1.74 -1.23 15.63
N VAL A 88 -2.48 -0.44 14.85
CA VAL A 88 -3.29 0.71 15.30
C VAL A 88 -4.60 0.72 14.52
N SER A 89 -5.69 1.20 15.12
CA SER A 89 -6.92 1.40 14.35
C SER A 89 -6.84 2.66 13.49
N ILE A 90 -7.63 2.71 12.41
CA ILE A 90 -7.71 3.88 11.54
C ILE A 90 -8.14 5.14 12.31
N ASP A 91 -9.01 5.00 13.31
CA ASP A 91 -9.50 6.11 14.13
C ASP A 91 -8.41 6.69 15.04
N GLU A 92 -7.57 5.83 15.62
CA GLU A 92 -6.43 6.26 16.43
C GLU A 92 -5.38 6.97 15.58
N LEU A 93 -5.19 6.47 14.35
CA LEU A 93 -4.26 7.02 13.38
C LEU A 93 -4.71 8.40 12.88
N GLU A 94 -5.96 8.53 12.44
CA GLU A 94 -6.58 9.80 12.01
C GLU A 94 -6.50 10.85 13.13
N LYS A 95 -6.86 10.45 14.36
CA LYS A 95 -6.81 11.35 15.52
C LYS A 95 -5.38 11.86 15.77
N ALA A 96 -4.38 10.98 15.80
CA ALA A 96 -3.00 11.38 16.05
C ALA A 96 -2.45 12.28 14.94
N VAL A 97 -2.84 12.03 13.69
CA VAL A 97 -2.48 12.89 12.55
C VAL A 97 -3.07 14.28 12.72
N PHE A 98 -4.38 14.41 12.98
CA PHE A 98 -5.01 15.72 13.13
C PHE A 98 -4.59 16.48 14.40
N GLU A 99 -4.17 15.78 15.45
CA GLU A 99 -3.57 16.43 16.63
C GLU A 99 -2.21 17.06 16.33
N LEU A 100 -1.43 16.49 15.41
CA LEU A 100 -0.11 16.98 15.04
C LEU A 100 -0.12 17.94 13.85
N GLU A 101 -0.93 17.66 12.84
CA GLU A 101 -1.08 18.44 11.61
C GLU A 101 -2.57 18.51 11.22
N PRO A 102 -3.32 19.52 11.75
CA PRO A 102 -4.76 19.64 11.52
C PRO A 102 -5.18 19.86 10.07
N THR A 103 -4.23 20.22 9.20
CA THR A 103 -4.46 20.49 7.78
C THR A 103 -4.20 19.28 6.88
N ALA A 104 -3.74 18.17 7.45
CA ALA A 104 -3.47 16.95 6.71
C ALA A 104 -4.73 16.40 6.04
N GLU A 105 -4.60 15.90 4.82
CA GLU A 105 -5.64 15.08 4.19
C GLU A 105 -5.53 13.64 4.70
N PHE A 106 -6.67 13.01 5.02
CA PHE A 106 -6.69 11.64 5.53
C PHE A 106 -7.83 10.83 4.91
N ASN A 107 -7.47 9.74 4.24
CA ASN A 107 -8.36 8.77 3.63
C ASN A 107 -8.48 7.55 4.56
N ARG A 108 -9.71 7.23 4.96
CA ARG A 108 -10.02 6.11 5.86
C ARG A 108 -10.26 4.80 5.12
N THR A 109 -10.43 4.84 3.80
CA THR A 109 -10.78 3.69 2.98
C THR A 109 -9.53 2.87 2.67
N MET A 110 -9.54 1.61 3.07
CA MET A 110 -8.61 0.59 2.53
C MET A 110 -9.32 -0.05 1.33
N ALA A 111 -8.94 0.35 0.12
CA ALA A 111 -9.59 -0.13 -1.10
C ALA A 111 -9.20 -1.58 -1.37
N ALA A 112 -7.92 -1.93 -1.18
CA ALA A 112 -7.37 -3.28 -1.32
C ALA A 112 -7.83 -3.97 -2.62
N GLU A 113 -7.86 -3.22 -3.73
CA GLU A 113 -8.49 -3.65 -4.98
C GLU A 113 -7.90 -4.96 -5.51
N GLU A 114 -6.56 -5.04 -5.57
CA GLU A 114 -5.84 -6.24 -6.04
C GLU A 114 -6.09 -7.45 -5.14
N TYR A 115 -6.23 -7.23 -3.83
CA TYR A 115 -6.54 -8.29 -2.88
C TYR A 115 -7.94 -8.86 -3.13
N TRP A 116 -8.96 -8.01 -3.26
CA TRP A 116 -10.32 -8.47 -3.54
C TRP A 116 -10.43 -9.14 -4.91
N GLN A 117 -9.75 -8.61 -5.93
CA GLN A 117 -9.66 -9.25 -7.24
C GLN A 117 -9.09 -10.66 -7.13
N SER A 118 -7.98 -10.84 -6.38
CA SER A 118 -7.35 -12.16 -6.20
C SER A 118 -8.24 -13.20 -5.49
N LEU A 119 -9.20 -12.78 -4.67
CA LEU A 119 -10.16 -13.66 -4.01
C LEU A 119 -11.38 -13.99 -4.89
N SER A 120 -11.66 -13.17 -5.89
CA SER A 120 -12.84 -13.29 -6.76
C SER A 120 -12.65 -14.20 -7.96
N SER A 121 -11.42 -14.66 -8.22
CA SER A 121 -11.06 -15.48 -9.38
C SER A 121 -10.17 -16.66 -9.01
N ASP A 122 -10.47 -17.82 -9.58
CA ASP A 122 -9.67 -19.05 -9.44
C ASP A 122 -8.50 -19.13 -10.46
N GLY A 123 -8.43 -18.19 -11.42
CA GLY A 123 -7.39 -18.11 -12.44
C GLY A 123 -6.51 -16.86 -12.32
N ASN A 124 -5.29 -16.92 -12.86
CA ASN A 124 -4.39 -15.75 -12.88
C ASN A 124 -4.96 -14.65 -13.78
N TYR A 125 -5.12 -13.44 -13.25
CA TYR A 125 -5.42 -12.26 -14.05
C TYR A 125 -4.19 -11.83 -14.85
N VAL A 126 -4.29 -11.85 -16.17
CA VAL A 126 -3.36 -11.12 -17.04
C VAL A 126 -3.94 -9.72 -17.22
N SER A 127 -3.34 -8.71 -16.59
CA SER A 127 -3.64 -7.32 -16.94
C SER A 127 -3.27 -7.14 -18.40
N MET A 128 -4.27 -6.90 -19.26
CA MET A 128 -4.04 -6.47 -20.64
C MET A 128 -3.45 -5.05 -20.58
N ASN A 129 -2.14 -4.95 -20.33
CA ASN A 129 -1.40 -3.75 -20.69
C ASN A 129 -1.50 -3.65 -22.21
N SER A 130 -2.07 -2.53 -22.68
CA SER A 130 -2.09 -2.15 -24.08
C SER A 130 -0.68 -1.79 -24.56
N ASP A 131 0.25 -2.75 -24.55
CA ASP A 131 1.39 -2.74 -25.45
C ASP A 131 1.02 -3.62 -26.63
N SER A 132 0.13 -3.08 -27.46
CA SER A 132 -0.08 -3.62 -28.80
C SER A 132 1.10 -3.15 -29.65
N SER A 133 2.18 -3.93 -29.62
CA SER A 133 3.08 -4.03 -30.77
C SER A 133 3.69 -5.42 -30.84
N GLY A 134 3.08 -6.23 -31.71
CA GLY A 134 3.77 -7.24 -32.50
C GLY A 134 3.68 -8.67 -31.98
N ASP A 135 2.76 -9.41 -32.60
CA ASP A 135 2.82 -10.84 -32.92
C ASP A 135 3.17 -11.81 -31.80
N ASP A 136 2.15 -12.54 -31.33
CA ASP A 136 2.23 -14.00 -31.23
C ASP A 136 0.82 -14.56 -31.44
N GLU A 137 0.67 -15.29 -32.56
CA GLU A 137 -0.51 -16.11 -32.86
C GLU A 137 -0.50 -17.31 -31.91
N ASP A 138 -1.38 -17.34 -30.93
CA ASP A 138 -1.78 -18.58 -30.26
C ASP A 138 -3.31 -18.67 -30.25
N GLU A 139 -3.84 -19.46 -31.18
CA GLU A 139 -5.24 -19.89 -31.18
C GLU A 139 -5.54 -20.67 -29.88
N PRO A 140 -6.67 -20.40 -29.20
CA PRO A 140 -7.11 -21.30 -28.15
C PRO A 140 -7.80 -22.54 -28.76
N ASP A 141 -7.20 -23.70 -28.53
CA ASP A 141 -7.78 -25.02 -28.82
C ASP A 141 -9.20 -25.14 -28.23
N SER A 142 -10.20 -25.15 -29.11
CA SER A 142 -11.56 -25.52 -28.76
C SER A 142 -11.66 -27.05 -28.66
N VAL A 143 -11.61 -27.60 -27.45
CA VAL A 143 -12.06 -28.97 -27.20
C VAL A 143 -13.51 -28.96 -26.70
N PHE A 144 -14.43 -28.90 -27.67
CA PHE A 144 -15.78 -29.44 -27.50
C PHE A 144 -15.67 -30.97 -27.56
N GLU A 145 -15.70 -31.65 -26.41
CA GLU A 145 -15.95 -33.10 -26.40
C GLU A 145 -17.45 -33.36 -26.37
N THR A 146 -17.92 -34.02 -27.42
CA THR A 146 -19.31 -34.32 -27.71
C THR A 146 -19.84 -35.39 -26.77
N ALA A 147 -20.91 -35.07 -26.04
CA ALA A 147 -21.73 -36.07 -25.38
C ALA A 147 -22.39 -36.96 -26.45
N THR A 148 -21.87 -38.18 -26.59
CA THR A 148 -22.52 -39.22 -27.38
C THR A 148 -23.68 -39.80 -26.55
N PHE A 149 -24.91 -39.49 -26.93
CA PHE A 149 -26.05 -40.28 -26.54
C PHE A 149 -26.01 -41.62 -27.30
N SER A 150 -26.14 -42.73 -26.57
CA SER A 150 -26.55 -44.01 -27.13
C SER A 150 -27.61 -44.63 -26.23
N ASN A 151 -28.80 -44.69 -26.82
CA ASN A 151 -30.00 -45.51 -26.60
C ASN A 151 -30.23 -46.20 -25.25
#